data_AF-A0AB36F1V8-F1
#
_entry.id   AF-A0AB36F1V8-F1
#
_cell.length_a   1.000
_cell.length_b   1.000
_cell.length_c   1.000
_cell.angle_alpha   90.00
_cell.angle_beta   90.00
_cell.angle_gamma   90.00
#
_symmetry.space_group_name_H-M   'P 1'
#
loop_
_entity.id
_entity.type
_entity.pdbx_description
1 polymer ?
#
loop_
_entity_poly.entity_id
_entity_poly.type
_entity_poly.pdbx_seq_one_letter_code
_entity_poly.pdbx_strand_id
1 'polypeptide(L)' 'MDPIKHPRRAAEQHERQQAERAQALFNARLAPEQIRRRLRMGPVTFEQFVARNGLRAKA' A
#
# COMPACT_ATOMS: atom_id res chain seq x y z
N MET A 1 30.83 -3.10 14.48
CA MET A 1 30.86 -2.00 13.49
C MET A 1 29.86 -2.36 12.42
N ASP A 2 28.80 -1.55 12.36
CA ASP A 2 27.45 -1.84 11.86
C ASP A 2 27.36 -2.52 10.49
N PRO A 3 26.56 -3.61 10.36
CA PRO A 3 26.22 -4.13 9.05
C PRO A 3 25.39 -3.06 8.35
N ILE A 4 25.73 -2.76 7.10
CA ILE A 4 24.94 -1.97 6.16
C ILE A 4 23.54 -2.61 6.12
N LYS A 5 22.66 -2.08 6.96
CA LYS A 5 21.35 -2.61 7.30
C LYS A 5 20.47 -2.39 6.08
N HIS A 6 20.43 -3.36 5.17
CA HIS A 6 19.69 -3.33 3.89
C HIS A 6 18.35 -2.57 3.98
N PRO A 7 18.30 -1.25 3.70
CA PRO A 7 17.08 -0.47 3.92
C PRO A 7 16.06 -0.73 2.82
N ARG A 8 16.55 -1.13 1.63
CA ARG A 8 15.71 -1.45 0.47
C ARG A 8 14.80 -2.65 0.73
N ARG A 9 15.34 -3.74 1.27
CA ARG A 9 14.55 -4.96 1.52
C ARG A 9 13.45 -4.76 2.56
N ALA A 10 13.73 -4.01 3.61
CA ALA A 10 12.73 -3.67 4.61
C ALA A 10 11.63 -2.78 4.01
N ALA A 11 12.01 -1.74 3.25
CA ALA A 11 11.05 -0.87 2.58
C ALA A 11 10.16 -1.62 1.57
N GLU A 12 10.74 -2.53 0.78
CA GLU A 12 10.00 -3.37 -0.17
C GLU A 12 9.02 -4.33 0.52
N GLN A 13 9.41 -4.92 1.65
CA GLN A 13 8.51 -5.77 2.44
C GLN A 13 7.36 -4.97 3.06
N HIS A 14 7.64 -3.76 3.54
CA HIS A 14 6.61 -2.87 4.06
C HIS A 14 5.65 -2.40 2.95
N GLU A 15 6.16 -2.09 1.75
CA GLU A 15 5.34 -1.72 0.59
C GLU A 15 4.44 -2.88 0.15
N ARG A 16 4.97 -4.11 0.06
CA ARG A 16 4.18 -5.32 -0.25
C ARG A 16 3.07 -5.56 0.77
N GLN A 17 3.36 -5.50 2.06
CA GLN A 17 2.35 -5.70 3.10
C GLN A 17 1.24 -4.63 3.05
N GLN A 18 1.60 -3.39 2.73
CA GLN A 18 0.60 -2.33 2.54
C GLN A 18 -0.25 -2.58 1.29
N ALA A 19 0.36 -3.06 0.19
CA ALA A 19 -0.36 -3.38 -1.03
C ALA A 19 -1.33 -4.55 -0.84
N GLU A 20 -0.91 -5.61 -0.14
CA GLU A 20 -1.77 -6.74 0.22
C GLU A 20 -2.96 -6.30 1.08
N ARG A 21 -2.71 -5.48 2.10
CA ARG A 21 -3.77 -4.89 2.93
C ARG A 21 -4.72 -4.04 2.10
N ALA A 22 -4.20 -3.17 1.25
CA ALA A 22 -5.00 -2.32 0.38
C ALA A 22 -5.88 -3.16 -0.55
N GLN A 23 -5.31 -4.19 -1.19
CA GLN A 23 -6.05 -5.12 -2.06
C GLN A 23 -7.16 -5.86 -1.29
N ALA A 24 -6.88 -6.33 -0.08
CA ALA A 24 -7.89 -6.98 0.77
C ALA A 24 -9.04 -6.03 1.10
N LEU A 25 -8.76 -4.75 1.35
CA LEU A 25 -9.79 -3.74 1.59
C LEU A 25 -10.61 -3.43 0.33
N PHE A 26 -9.97 -3.39 -0.84
CA PHE A 26 -10.67 -3.30 -2.13
C PHE A 26 -11.58 -4.51 -2.38
N ASN A 27 -11.11 -5.72 -2.08
CA ASN A 27 -11.91 -6.95 -2.20
C ASN A 27 -13.08 -6.98 -1.21
N ALA A 28 -12.90 -6.40 -0.02
CA ALA A 28 -13.97 -6.20 0.96
C ALA A 28 -14.93 -5.06 0.58
N ARG A 29 -14.82 -4.51 -0.64
CA ARG A 29 -15.66 -3.44 -1.19
C ARG A 29 -15.65 -2.15 -0.35
N LEU A 30 -14.56 -1.88 0.37
CA LEU A 30 -14.40 -0.58 1.03
C LEU A 30 -14.22 0.52 -0.01
N ALA A 31 -14.76 1.70 0.31
CA ALA A 31 -14.57 2.87 -0.53
C ALA A 31 -13.07 3.27 -0.55
N PRO A 32 -12.51 3.71 -1.70
CA PRO A 32 -11.12 4.14 -1.80
C PRO A 32 -10.71 5.18 -0.75
N GLU A 33 -11.62 6.10 -0.42
CA GLU A 33 -11.48 7.10 0.63
C GLU A 33 -11.26 6.49 2.03
N GLN A 34 -11.96 5.38 2.36
CA GLN A 34 -11.77 4.65 3.62
C GLN A 34 -10.43 3.89 3.64
N ILE A 35 -10.05 3.30 2.51
CA ILE A 35 -8.77 2.59 2.35
C ILE A 35 -7.62 3.57 2.55
N ARG A 36 -7.68 4.73 1.88
CA ARG A 36 -6.72 5.83 2.05
C ARG A 36 -6.54 6.24 3.50
N ARG A 37 -7.66 6.45 4.23
CA ARG A 37 -7.64 6.81 5.65
C ARG A 37 -7.01 5.71 6.51
N ARG A 38 -7.29 4.43 6.23
CA ARG A 38 -6.68 3.29 6.93
C ARG A 38 -5.18 3.16 6.68
N LEU A 39 -4.72 3.48 5.47
CA LEU A 39 -3.31 3.50 5.11
C LEU A 39 -2.59 4.78 5.55
N ARG A 40 -3.32 5.75 6.12
CA ARG A 40 -2.81 7.08 6.53
C ARG A 40 -2.04 7.77 5.40
N MET A 41 -2.49 7.59 4.17
CA MET A 41 -1.88 8.20 2.98
C MET A 41 -2.61 9.48 2.56
N GLY A 42 -1.86 10.44 2.00
CA GLY A 42 -2.44 11.58 1.31
C GLY A 42 -3.19 11.14 0.03
N PRO A 43 -4.13 11.95 -0.48
CA PRO A 43 -4.89 11.62 -1.69
C PRO A 43 -3.99 11.37 -2.90
N VAL A 44 -3.05 12.27 -3.16
CA VAL A 44 -2.08 12.13 -4.27
C VAL A 44 -1.19 10.88 -4.11
N THR A 45 -0.68 10.65 -2.90
CA THR A 45 0.16 9.47 -2.61
C THR A 45 -0.61 8.17 -2.78
N PHE A 46 -1.88 8.14 -2.36
CA PHE A 46 -2.74 6.98 -2.48
C PHE A 46 -3.05 6.65 -3.94
N GLU A 47 -3.37 7.64 -4.78
CA GLU A 47 -3.60 7.40 -6.22
C GLU A 47 -2.34 6.85 -6.91
N GLN A 48 -1.17 7.43 -6.63
CA GLN A 48 0.10 6.92 -7.14
C GLN A 48 0.39 5.51 -6.63
N PHE A 49 0.10 5.23 -5.36
CA PHE A 49 0.29 3.91 -4.76
C PHE A 49 -0.60 2.85 -5.41
N VAL A 50 -1.88 3.17 -5.64
CA VAL A 50 -2.85 2.32 -6.32
C VAL A 50 -2.42 2.05 -7.77
N ALA A 51 -2.04 3.08 -8.51
CA ALA A 51 -1.56 2.96 -9.88
C ALA A 51 -0.26 2.14 -9.97
N ARG A 52 0.71 2.40 -9.10
CA ARG A 52 2.01 1.70 -9.05
C ARG A 52 1.87 0.22 -8.69
N ASN A 53 0.94 -0.13 -7.81
CA ASN A 53 0.72 -1.50 -7.36
C ASN A 53 -0.39 -2.23 -8.13
N GLY A 54 -1.02 -1.57 -9.12
CA GLY A 54 -2.12 -2.14 -9.89
C GLY A 54 -3.33 -2.53 -9.05
N LEU A 55 -3.56 -1.83 -7.93
CA LEU A 55 -4.63 -2.14 -6.98
C LEU A 55 -5.96 -1.71 -7.59
N ARG A 56 -6.95 -2.59 -7.54
CA ARG A 56 -8.29 -2.32 -8.04
C ARG A 56 -9.31 -3.15 -7.29
N ALA A 57 -10.51 -2.61 -7.15
CA ALA A 57 -11.66 -3.43 -6.77
C ALA A 57 -11.82 -4.50 -7.84
N LYS A 58 -11.63 -5.77 -7.46
CA LYS A 58 -12.01 -6.88 -8.31
C LYS A 58 -13.53 -6.95 -8.24
N ALA A 59 -14.19 -6.57 -9.34
CA ALA A 59 -15.64 -6.62 -9.47
C ALA A 59 -16.18 -8.03 -9.20
#